data_AF-A0AAP8N8D6-F1
#
_entry.id   AF-A0AAP8N8D6-F1
#
_cell.length_a   1.000
_cell.length_b   1.000
_cell.length_c   1.000
_cell.angle_alpha   90.00
_cell.angle_beta   90.00
_cell.angle_gamma   90.00
#
_symmetry.space_group_name_H-M   'P 1'
#
loop_
_entity.id
_entity.type
_entity.pdbx_description
1 polymer ?
#
loop_
_entity_poly.entity_id
_entity_poly.type
_entity_poly.pdbx_seq_one_letter_code
_entity_poly.pdbx_strand_id
1 'polypeptide(L)'
;SERKLVEQARDFSHDFDQLLFQAVDLEAMQPQSETVPLIDKLLDENRVSVKSLRDFKKSARDLIEACKIKSIIHPLLADHVFREAERFLQIIDLFEAELTGTATQSIEDLANHGF
;
A
#
# COMPACT_ATOMS: atom_id res chain seq x y z
N SER A 1 5.45 11.33 -26.15
CA SER A 1 4.50 11.69 -25.09
C SER A 1 4.25 10.41 -24.31
N GLU A 2 4.23 10.47 -22.98
CA GLU A 2 4.17 9.28 -22.10
C GLU A 2 2.73 8.78 -21.87
N ARG A 3 1.93 8.65 -22.93
CA ARG A 3 0.47 8.37 -22.83
C ARG A 3 0.16 7.12 -22.00
N LYS A 4 0.94 6.05 -22.17
CA LYS A 4 0.75 4.80 -21.42
C LYS A 4 0.99 4.98 -19.91
N LEU A 5 2.03 5.73 -19.53
CA LEU A 5 2.32 5.99 -18.12
C LEU A 5 1.26 6.92 -17.50
N VAL A 6 0.74 7.88 -18.28
CA VAL A 6 -0.36 8.76 -17.85
C VAL A 6 -1.65 7.95 -17.64
N GLU A 7 -1.96 7.02 -18.53
CA GLU A 7 -3.12 6.13 -18.39
C GLU A 7 -2.99 5.24 -17.16
N GLN A 8 -1.84 4.58 -16.96
CA GLN A 8 -1.60 3.77 -15.76
C GLN A 8 -1.72 4.59 -14.47
N ALA A 9 -1.19 5.82 -14.43
CA ALA A 9 -1.33 6.69 -13.26
C ALA A 9 -2.80 7.08 -13.00
N ARG A 10 -3.60 7.23 -14.06
CA ARG A 10 -5.03 7.52 -13.95
C ARG A 10 -5.81 6.32 -13.42
N ASP A 11 -5.46 5.11 -13.84
CA ASP A 11 -6.09 3.89 -13.35
C ASP A 11 -5.83 3.74 -11.85
N PHE A 12 -4.58 3.94 -11.40
CA PHE A 12 -4.27 3.98 -9.96
C PHE A 12 -5.06 5.07 -9.23
N SER A 13 -5.19 6.26 -9.78
CA SER A 13 -6.01 7.32 -9.16
C SER A 13 -7.45 6.84 -8.94
N HIS A 14 -8.04 6.17 -9.93
CA HIS A 14 -9.39 5.66 -9.83
C HIS A 14 -9.53 4.55 -8.79
N ASP A 15 -8.60 3.59 -8.77
CA ASP A 15 -8.58 2.49 -7.81
C ASP A 15 -8.51 3.01 -6.37
N PHE A 16 -7.63 3.98 -6.11
CA PHE A 16 -7.48 4.57 -4.78
C PHE A 16 -8.66 5.46 -4.38
N ASP A 17 -9.34 6.11 -5.32
CA ASP A 17 -10.61 6.80 -5.03
C ASP A 17 -11.67 5.81 -4.53
N GLN A 18 -11.79 4.63 -5.16
CA GLN A 18 -12.74 3.60 -4.74
C GLN A 18 -12.39 3.02 -3.35
N LEU A 19 -11.12 2.68 -3.12
CA LEU A 19 -10.66 2.17 -1.83
C LEU A 19 -10.90 3.20 -0.70
N LEU A 20 -10.68 4.49 -0.99
CA LEU A 20 -10.94 5.54 -0.03
C LEU A 20 -12.44 5.66 0.30
N PHE A 21 -13.32 5.60 -0.69
CA PHE A 21 -14.77 5.60 -0.43
C PHE A 21 -15.21 4.40 0.41
N GLN A 22 -14.68 3.21 0.12
CA GLN A 22 -14.94 2.02 0.93
C GLN A 22 -14.48 2.20 2.39
N ALA A 23 -13.28 2.75 2.60
CA ALA A 23 -12.78 3.01 3.95
C ALA A 23 -13.64 4.03 4.71
N VAL A 24 -14.08 5.11 4.05
CA VAL A 24 -14.97 6.12 4.64
C VAL A 24 -16.33 5.53 5.00
N ASP A 25 -16.91 4.69 4.14
CA ASP A 25 -18.18 4.02 4.43
C ASP A 25 -18.05 3.08 5.64
N LEU A 26 -16.94 2.36 5.76
CA LEU A 26 -16.66 1.50 6.92
C LEU A 26 -16.48 2.32 8.21
N GLU A 27 -15.77 3.45 8.14
CA GLU A 27 -15.61 4.37 9.27
C GLU A 27 -16.98 4.90 9.76
N ALA A 28 -17.88 5.25 8.83
CA ALA A 28 -19.22 5.74 9.16
C ALA A 28 -20.13 4.68 9.83
N MET A 29 -19.81 3.39 9.66
CA MET A 29 -20.55 2.27 10.26
C MET A 29 -19.96 1.77 11.58
N GLN A 30 -18.97 2.48 12.15
CA GLN A 30 -18.39 2.12 13.43
C GLN A 30 -19.38 2.30 14.60
N PRO A 31 -19.34 1.43 15.62
CA PRO A 31 -18.41 0.30 15.80
C PRO A 31 -18.85 -1.00 15.10
N GLN A 32 -20.02 -1.04 14.44
CA GLN A 32 -20.57 -2.30 13.88
C GLN A 32 -19.71 -2.88 12.74
N SER A 33 -18.94 -2.04 12.05
CA SER A 33 -18.00 -2.43 10.99
C SER A 33 -16.66 -2.97 11.52
N GLU A 34 -16.34 -2.85 12.81
CA GLU A 34 -15.05 -3.31 13.39
C GLU A 34 -15.02 -4.82 13.65
N THR A 35 -15.41 -5.61 12.65
CA THR A 35 -15.36 -7.07 12.71
C THR A 35 -14.09 -7.58 12.05
N VAL A 36 -13.45 -8.60 12.66
CA VAL A 36 -12.22 -9.21 12.13
C VAL A 36 -12.32 -9.57 10.65
N PRO A 37 -13.37 -10.26 10.14
CA PRO A 37 -13.44 -10.62 8.73
C PRO A 37 -13.56 -9.42 7.77
N LEU A 38 -14.16 -8.31 8.24
CA LEU A 38 -14.33 -7.13 7.40
C LEU A 38 -13.03 -6.33 7.32
N ILE A 39 -12.31 -6.21 8.44
CA ILE A 39 -11.00 -5.55 8.49
C ILE A 39 -9.95 -6.38 7.74
N ASP A 40 -9.96 -7.71 7.89
CA ASP A 40 -9.07 -8.62 7.16
C ASP A 40 -9.23 -8.45 5.64
N LYS A 41 -10.47 -8.47 5.15
CA LYS A 41 -10.77 -8.23 3.74
C LYS A 41 -10.33 -6.84 3.27
N LEU A 42 -10.56 -5.80 4.09
CA LEU A 42 -10.16 -4.43 3.76
C LEU A 42 -8.63 -4.33 3.62
N LEU A 43 -7.88 -4.92 4.54
CA LEU A 43 -6.42 -4.93 4.53
C LEU A 43 -5.91 -5.67 3.28
N ASP A 44 -6.44 -6.86 2.98
CA ASP A 44 -6.10 -7.65 1.80
C ASP A 44 -6.30 -6.85 0.48
N GLU A 45 -7.46 -6.22 0.31
CA GLU A 45 -7.79 -5.44 -0.89
C GLU A 45 -6.87 -4.21 -1.03
N ASN A 46 -6.62 -3.50 0.08
CA ASN A 46 -5.70 -2.36 0.09
C ASN A 46 -4.26 -2.78 -0.19
N ARG A 47 -3.82 -3.91 0.37
CA ARG A 47 -2.46 -4.42 0.23
C ARG A 47 -2.07 -4.66 -1.22
N VAL A 48 -2.96 -5.31 -1.99
CA VAL A 48 -2.73 -5.60 -3.41
C VAL A 48 -2.52 -4.29 -4.18
N SER A 49 -3.39 -3.31 -3.96
CA SER A 49 -3.37 -2.02 -4.66
C SER A 49 -2.17 -1.16 -4.27
N VAL A 50 -1.83 -1.09 -2.98
CA VAL A 50 -0.65 -0.36 -2.46
C VAL A 50 0.64 -0.97 -2.96
N LYS A 51 0.75 -2.31 -2.97
CA LYS A 51 1.93 -3.00 -3.52
C LYS A 51 2.13 -2.68 -5.00
N SER A 52 1.05 -2.71 -5.78
CA SER A 52 1.09 -2.38 -7.22
C SER A 52 1.50 -0.92 -7.45
N LEU A 53 0.90 0.03 -6.71
CA LEU A 53 1.25 1.45 -6.79
C LEU A 53 2.70 1.70 -6.37
N ARG A 54 3.17 1.06 -5.31
CA ARG A 54 4.57 1.13 -4.85
C ARG A 54 5.53 0.70 -5.96
N ASP A 55 5.26 -0.41 -6.63
CA ASP A 55 6.12 -0.93 -7.70
C ASP A 55 6.11 -0.04 -8.95
N PHE A 56 4.95 0.53 -9.26
CA PHE A 56 4.85 1.58 -10.29
C PHE A 56 5.69 2.81 -9.93
N LYS A 57 5.56 3.33 -8.71
CA LYS A 57 6.32 4.50 -8.23
C LYS A 57 7.83 4.23 -8.21
N LYS A 58 8.26 3.03 -7.83
CA LYS A 58 9.67 2.60 -7.91
C LYS A 58 10.18 2.64 -9.35
N SER A 59 9.43 2.02 -10.26
CA SER A 59 9.77 2.00 -11.69
C SER A 59 9.81 3.39 -12.30
N ALA A 60 8.84 4.25 -11.95
CA ALA A 60 8.80 5.64 -12.39
C ALA A 60 10.02 6.42 -11.88
N ARG A 61 10.38 6.29 -10.60
CA ARG A 61 11.60 6.90 -10.04
C ARG A 61 12.85 6.48 -10.83
N ASP A 62 13.06 5.18 -11.01
CA ASP A 62 14.25 4.64 -11.70
C ASP A 62 14.31 5.13 -13.17
N LEU A 63 13.17 5.26 -13.85
CA LEU A 63 13.08 5.80 -15.20
C LEU A 63 13.35 7.31 -15.25
N ILE A 64 12.91 8.08 -14.26
CA ILE A 64 13.16 9.53 -14.15
C ILE A 64 14.65 9.78 -13.89
N GLU A 65 15.26 9.07 -12.95
CA GLU A 65 16.69 9.16 -12.63
C GLU A 65 17.58 8.80 -13.83
N ALA A 66 17.18 7.81 -14.62
CA ALA A 66 17.87 7.41 -15.84
C ALA A 66 17.55 8.30 -17.06
N CYS A 67 16.77 9.38 -16.90
CA CYS A 67 16.31 10.25 -17.99
C CYS A 67 15.60 9.50 -19.14
N LYS A 68 14.89 8.40 -18.83
CA LYS A 68 14.24 7.51 -19.82
C LYS A 68 12.79 7.87 -20.13
N ILE A 69 12.18 8.79 -19.37
CA ILE A 69 10.82 9.28 -19.61
C ILE A 69 10.78 10.80 -19.57
N LYS A 70 9.86 11.40 -20.32
CA LYS A 70 9.65 12.85 -20.32
C LYS A 70 8.67 13.26 -19.23
N SER A 71 9.14 13.99 -18.23
CA SER A 71 8.31 14.55 -17.17
C SER A 71 8.91 15.85 -16.62
N ILE A 72 8.13 16.59 -15.84
CA ILE A 72 8.59 17.71 -14.99
C ILE A 72 8.74 17.28 -13.52
N ILE A 73 8.66 15.99 -13.25
CA ILE A 73 8.69 15.43 -11.90
C ILE A 73 10.16 15.36 -11.48
N HIS A 74 10.50 16.05 -10.39
CA HIS A 74 11.85 16.01 -9.86
C HIS A 74 12.16 14.59 -9.31
N PRO A 75 13.37 14.02 -9.51
CA PRO A 75 13.72 12.69 -9.00
C PRO A 75 13.41 12.50 -7.51
N LEU A 76 13.73 13.50 -6.69
CA LEU A 76 13.42 13.48 -5.24
C LEU A 76 11.91 13.39 -4.93
N LEU A 77 11.04 13.96 -5.76
CA LEU A 77 9.60 13.85 -5.58
C LEU A 77 9.14 12.41 -5.89
N ALA A 78 9.66 11.80 -6.95
CA ALA A 78 9.35 10.42 -7.31
C ALA A 78 9.80 9.44 -6.20
N ASP A 79 10.99 9.65 -5.64
CA ASP A 79 11.47 8.88 -4.49
C ASP A 79 10.64 9.11 -3.21
N HIS A 80 10.26 10.36 -2.94
CA HIS A 80 9.44 10.70 -1.78
C HIS A 80 8.11 9.96 -1.76
N VAL A 81 7.34 10.03 -2.85
CA VAL A 81 6.03 9.37 -2.91
C VAL A 81 6.14 7.85 -2.98
N PHE A 82 7.27 7.31 -3.43
CA PHE A 82 7.60 5.89 -3.36
C PHE A 82 7.78 5.44 -1.90
N ARG A 83 8.59 6.17 -1.10
CA ARG A 83 8.79 5.86 0.31
C ARG A 83 7.50 5.96 1.14
N GLU A 84 6.61 6.89 0.80
CA GLU A 84 5.29 6.97 1.44
C GLU A 84 4.44 5.73 1.16
N ALA A 85 4.44 5.23 -0.09
CA ALA A 85 3.72 4.01 -0.44
C ALA A 85 4.35 2.76 0.23
N GLU A 86 5.67 2.71 0.32
CA GLU A 86 6.37 1.66 1.07
C GLU A 86 6.01 1.69 2.56
N ARG A 87 5.98 2.89 3.17
CA ARG A 87 5.59 3.05 4.57
C ARG A 87 4.14 2.63 4.79
N PHE A 88 3.23 2.95 3.88
CA PHE A 88 1.84 2.53 4.00
C PHE A 88 1.69 1.01 3.92
N LEU A 89 2.44 0.36 3.02
CA LEU A 89 2.44 -1.11 2.93
C LEU A 89 2.93 -1.77 4.23
N GLN A 90 3.97 -1.22 4.87
CA GLN A 90 4.44 -1.71 6.17
C GLN A 90 3.39 -1.60 7.28
N ILE A 91 2.56 -0.56 7.24
CA ILE A 91 1.47 -0.37 8.21
C ILE A 91 0.38 -1.42 7.99
N ILE A 92 0.04 -1.71 6.72
CA ILE A 92 -0.90 -2.78 6.37
C ILE A 92 -0.38 -4.14 6.86
N ASP A 93 0.87 -4.48 6.53
CA ASP A 93 1.49 -5.76 6.95
C ASP A 93 1.51 -5.89 8.49
N LEU A 94 1.73 -4.78 9.23
CA LEU A 94 1.70 -4.79 10.69
C LEU A 94 0.29 -5.09 11.22
N PHE A 95 -0.74 -4.42 10.70
CA PHE A 95 -2.12 -4.64 11.14
C PHE A 95 -2.63 -6.04 10.77
N GLU A 96 -2.26 -6.59 9.61
CA GLU A 96 -2.57 -7.98 9.24
C GLU A 96 -1.93 -8.96 10.23
N ALA A 97 -0.67 -8.74 10.62
CA ALA A 97 0.03 -9.59 11.58
C ALA A 97 -0.58 -9.53 12.99
N GLU A 98 -1.05 -8.36 13.42
CA GLU A 98 -1.78 -8.18 14.68
C GLU A 98 -3.16 -8.84 14.64
N LEU A 99 -3.88 -8.69 13.51
CA LEU A 99 -5.23 -9.24 13.33
C LEU A 99 -5.26 -10.77 13.27
N THR A 100 -4.26 -11.37 12.62
CA THR A 100 -4.11 -12.83 12.47
C THR A 100 -3.45 -13.51 13.67
N GLY A 101 -2.92 -12.73 14.63
CA GLY A 101 -2.18 -13.26 15.78
C GLY A 101 -0.78 -13.80 15.44
N THR A 102 -0.30 -13.61 14.21
CA THR A 102 1.02 -14.10 13.75
C THR A 102 2.18 -13.35 14.42
N ALA A 103 1.94 -12.13 14.90
CA ALA A 103 2.91 -11.37 15.71
C ALA A 103 3.23 -12.06 17.05
N THR A 104 2.24 -12.74 17.66
CA THR A 104 2.43 -13.51 18.90
C THR A 104 3.16 -14.83 18.64
N GLN A 105 2.84 -15.52 17.53
CA GLN A 105 3.53 -16.75 17.14
C GLN A 105 5.01 -16.53 16.89
N SER A 106 5.40 -15.42 16.26
CA SER A 106 6.82 -15.12 16.00
C SER A 106 7.64 -14.88 17.28
N ILE A 107 7.03 -14.28 18.32
CA ILE A 107 7.68 -14.08 19.63
C ILE A 107 7.70 -15.39 20.43
N GLU A 108 6.63 -16.17 20.40
CA GLU A 108 6.58 -17.49 21.03
C GLU A 108 7.52 -18.49 20.36
N ASP A 109 7.69 -18.44 19.04
CA ASP A 109 8.62 -19.29 18.28
C ASP A 109 10.07 -18.89 18.56
N LEU A 110 10.37 -17.59 18.70
CA LEU A 110 11.68 -17.12 19.17
C LEU A 110 11.94 -17.47 20.64
N ALA A 111 10.90 -17.51 21.48
CA ALA A 111 11.00 -17.94 22.88
C ALA A 111 11.10 -19.48 23.03
N ASN A 112 10.49 -20.25 22.13
CA ASN A 112 10.47 -21.72 22.15
C ASN A 112 11.63 -22.36 21.36
N HIS A 113 12.30 -21.62 20.46
CA HIS A 113 13.49 -22.09 19.75
C HIS A 113 14.83 -21.54 20.25
N GLY A 114 14.81 -20.82 21.38
CA GLY A 114 15.88 -20.91 22.37
C GLY A 114 17.19 -20.14 22.12
N PHE A 115 17.77 -19.77 23.26
CA PHE A 115 19.22 -19.68 23.49
C PHE A 115 19.93 -21.00 23.14
#